data_AF-A0A9Q6ABS9-F1
#
_entry.id   AF-A0A9Q6ABS9-F1
#
_cell.length_a   1.000
_cell.length_b   1.000
_cell.length_c   1.000
_cell.angle_alpha   90.00
_cell.angle_beta   90.00
_cell.angle_gamma   90.00
#
_symmetry.space_group_name_H-M   'P 1'
#
loop_
_entity.id
_entity.type
_entity.pdbx_description
1 polymer ?
#
loop_
_entity_poly.entity_id
_entity_poly.type
_entity_poly.pdbx_seq_one_letter_code
_entity_poly.pdbx_strand_id
1 'polypeptide(L)'
;MLWRAGMRWMLLILGSLIGAGYASGQEIWQFFGAESGLAIVLFTVMFIFSSYIVMKISFKVQSTHFLPVLEHLMGPWLAKIYDILIVFYLFSTTMVMIAGGGVTLQMYKLPFWWGIALLCIVTVCLFFWDVKGILSVNGILIPILVAGLMYALFSFQSTHHHTWTIDLSRQYNWPASITFTSLNILSVVAILSSVGKEMKGLGEAKIASVASGLIFGVISFVYNETLVELAGSLSQFEIPLFAILEGAPYLLFLCMTAVLCLAIYTTTVAGLFGLSSRLMAFLHMPRWMIVLILLVLMVPFTSFGFSDLIAFLYPIYGMLNLYLLVCLLLYPILSKWK
;
A
#
# COMPACT_ATOMS: atom_id res chain seq x y z
N MET A 1 14.21 -11.36 -22.97
CA MET A 1 12.73 -11.21 -22.93
C MET A 1 12.18 -11.39 -21.51
N LEU A 2 12.53 -12.48 -20.82
CA LEU A 2 12.08 -12.81 -19.45
C LEU A 2 12.33 -11.69 -18.41
N TRP A 3 13.54 -11.13 -18.37
CA TRP A 3 13.90 -10.06 -17.42
C TRP A 3 13.07 -8.79 -17.59
N ARG A 4 12.78 -8.37 -18.83
CA ARG A 4 11.95 -7.18 -19.09
C ARG A 4 10.50 -7.38 -18.61
N ALA A 5 9.94 -8.56 -18.85
CA ALA A 5 8.60 -8.90 -18.36
C ALA A 5 8.57 -9.02 -16.82
N GLY A 6 9.58 -9.66 -16.22
CA GLY A 6 9.75 -9.73 -14.77
C GLY A 6 9.82 -8.34 -14.10
N MET A 7 10.57 -7.40 -14.69
CA MET A 7 10.64 -6.01 -14.20
C MET A 7 9.30 -5.28 -14.33
N ARG A 8 8.54 -5.50 -15.41
CA ARG A 8 7.19 -4.93 -15.56
C ARG A 8 6.27 -5.36 -14.42
N TRP A 9 6.27 -6.65 -14.09
CA TRP A 9 5.47 -7.18 -12.98
C TRP A 9 5.99 -6.73 -11.62
N MET A 10 7.31 -6.64 -11.44
CA MET A 10 7.92 -6.09 -10.23
C MET A 10 7.43 -4.65 -9.97
N LEU A 11 7.43 -3.78 -10.98
CA LEU A 11 6.93 -2.41 -10.85
C LEU A 11 5.44 -2.36 -10.53
N LEU A 12 4.65 -3.28 -11.10
CA LEU A 12 3.24 -3.42 -10.78
C LEU A 12 3.02 -3.83 -9.32
N ILE A 13 3.82 -4.78 -8.80
CA ILE A 13 3.77 -5.19 -7.39
C ILE A 13 4.16 -4.04 -6.48
N LEU A 14 5.31 -3.40 -6.73
CA LEU A 14 5.75 -2.27 -5.91
C LEU A 14 4.73 -1.13 -5.95
N GLY A 15 4.15 -0.84 -7.12
CA GLY A 15 3.15 0.20 -7.25
C GLY A 15 1.82 -0.08 -6.58
N SER A 16 1.52 -1.35 -6.31
CA SER A 16 0.35 -1.75 -5.55
C SER A 16 0.50 -1.62 -4.03
N LEU A 17 1.74 -1.58 -3.55
CA LEU A 17 2.06 -1.70 -2.12
C LEU A 17 2.66 -0.42 -1.56
N ILE A 18 3.53 0.23 -2.33
CA ILE A 18 4.13 1.52 -1.99
C ILE A 18 3.13 2.61 -2.37
N GLY A 19 2.00 2.62 -1.65
CA GLY A 19 0.99 3.67 -1.72
C GLY A 19 1.34 4.83 -0.80
N ALA A 20 0.41 5.77 -0.67
CA ALA A 20 0.57 6.92 0.21
C ALA A 20 0.67 6.57 1.70
N GLY A 21 -0.03 5.54 2.18
CA GLY A 21 0.07 5.09 3.57
C GLY A 21 1.49 4.60 3.90
N TYR A 22 2.07 3.76 3.04
CA TYR A 22 3.46 3.35 3.16
C TYR A 22 4.43 4.52 3.02
N ALA A 23 4.27 5.36 1.99
CA ALA A 23 5.13 6.49 1.71
C ALA A 23 5.16 7.53 2.82
N SER A 24 4.04 7.70 3.54
CA SER A 24 3.96 8.57 4.70
C SER A 24 4.82 8.10 5.87
N GLY A 25 5.24 6.83 5.89
CA GLY A 25 5.95 6.18 6.99
C GLY A 25 5.03 5.65 8.08
N GLN A 26 3.73 5.98 8.02
CA GLN A 26 2.78 5.63 9.06
C GLN A 26 2.50 4.13 9.13
N GLU A 27 2.45 3.43 8.00
CA GLU A 27 2.31 1.97 7.99
C GLU A 27 3.54 1.27 8.58
N ILE A 28 4.75 1.74 8.24
CA ILE A 28 5.98 1.17 8.78
C ILE A 28 6.01 1.34 10.30
N TRP A 29 5.74 2.56 10.78
CA TRP A 29 5.73 2.85 12.21
C TRP A 29 4.64 2.07 12.97
N GLN A 30 3.45 1.94 12.37
CA GLN A 30 2.31 1.29 13.01
C GLN A 30 2.53 -0.20 13.26
N PHE A 31 3.17 -0.89 12.31
CA PHE A 31 3.36 -2.35 12.40
C PHE A 31 4.72 -2.72 12.95
N PHE A 32 5.76 -2.00 12.56
CA PHE A 32 7.12 -2.23 13.01
C PHE A 32 7.44 -1.29 14.19
N GLY A 33 8.59 -0.64 14.17
CA GLY A 33 9.16 0.10 15.30
C GLY A 33 10.37 -0.62 15.88
N ALA A 34 10.62 -0.40 17.17
CA ALA A 34 11.77 -0.98 17.86
C ALA A 34 11.79 -2.51 17.74
N GLU A 35 12.99 -3.10 17.65
CA GLU A 35 13.19 -4.56 17.68
C GLU A 35 12.46 -5.33 16.55
N SER A 36 12.28 -4.69 15.39
CA SER A 36 11.52 -5.22 14.26
C SER A 36 12.37 -5.74 13.10
N GLY A 37 13.70 -5.78 13.23
CA GLY A 37 14.61 -6.24 12.17
C GLY A 37 14.27 -7.65 11.66
N LEU A 38 14.06 -8.60 12.58
CA LEU A 38 13.61 -9.95 12.27
C LEU A 38 12.21 -9.96 11.65
N ALA A 39 11.31 -9.09 12.11
CA ALA A 39 9.97 -8.97 11.57
C ALA A 39 10.01 -8.57 10.08
N ILE A 40 10.88 -7.64 9.69
CA ILE A 40 11.01 -7.18 8.30
C ILE A 40 11.62 -8.28 7.42
N VAL A 41 12.57 -9.06 7.93
CA VAL A 41 13.12 -10.22 7.21
C VAL A 41 12.04 -11.28 6.98
N LEU A 42 11.28 -11.64 8.01
CA LEU A 42 10.18 -12.61 7.91
C LEU A 42 9.09 -12.12 6.95
N PHE A 43 8.71 -10.84 7.06
CA PHE A 43 7.79 -10.18 6.13
C PHE A 43 8.29 -10.33 4.69
N THR A 44 9.57 -10.02 4.43
CA THR A 44 10.17 -10.12 3.09
C THR A 44 10.05 -11.53 2.53
N VAL A 45 10.38 -12.55 3.33
CA VAL A 45 10.29 -13.97 2.92
C VAL A 45 8.84 -14.38 2.63
N MET A 46 7.92 -14.08 3.55
CA MET A 46 6.50 -14.41 3.41
C MET A 46 5.89 -13.69 2.21
N PHE A 47 6.27 -12.44 1.99
CA PHE A 47 5.81 -11.62 0.88
C PHE A 47 6.29 -12.15 -0.49
N ILE A 48 7.59 -12.48 -0.62
CA ILE A 48 8.15 -13.08 -1.84
C ILE A 48 7.41 -14.38 -2.16
N PHE A 49 7.25 -15.23 -1.14
CA PHE A 49 6.60 -16.52 -1.29
C PHE A 49 5.14 -16.37 -1.73
N SER A 50 4.35 -15.56 -1.01
CA SER A 50 2.94 -15.40 -1.30
C SER A 50 2.71 -14.72 -2.66
N SER A 51 3.51 -13.71 -3.02
CA SER A 51 3.44 -13.08 -4.36
C SER A 51 3.69 -14.10 -5.47
N TYR A 52 4.68 -14.97 -5.30
CA TYR A 52 4.97 -16.03 -6.27
C TYR A 52 3.82 -17.03 -6.39
N ILE A 53 3.22 -17.44 -5.27
CA ILE A 53 2.08 -18.35 -5.27
C ILE A 53 0.86 -17.73 -5.98
N VAL A 54 0.55 -16.46 -5.70
CA VAL A 54 -0.54 -15.75 -6.38
C VAL A 54 -0.32 -15.71 -7.89
N MET A 55 0.87 -15.30 -8.34
CA MET A 55 1.18 -15.26 -9.78
C MET A 55 1.16 -16.66 -10.41
N LYS A 56 1.64 -17.69 -9.69
CA LYS A 56 1.59 -19.08 -10.15
C LYS A 56 0.16 -19.55 -10.34
N ILE A 57 -0.74 -19.25 -9.40
CA ILE A 57 -2.16 -19.59 -9.51
C ILE A 57 -2.79 -18.81 -10.66
N SER A 58 -2.59 -17.49 -10.71
CA SER A 58 -3.12 -16.64 -11.77
C SER A 58 -2.71 -17.13 -13.16
N PHE A 59 -1.45 -17.51 -13.35
CA PHE A 59 -0.95 -18.11 -14.58
C PHE A 59 -1.61 -19.47 -14.88
N LYS A 60 -1.80 -20.33 -13.87
CA LYS A 60 -2.47 -21.64 -14.06
C LYS A 60 -3.93 -21.49 -14.49
N VAL A 61 -4.67 -20.57 -13.87
CA VAL A 61 -6.10 -20.36 -14.17
C VAL A 61 -6.35 -19.38 -15.32
N GLN A 62 -5.29 -18.78 -15.88
CA GLN A 62 -5.39 -17.78 -16.95
C GLN A 62 -6.39 -16.68 -16.58
N SER A 63 -6.32 -16.18 -15.34
CA SER A 63 -7.27 -15.21 -14.80
C SER A 63 -7.07 -13.82 -15.39
N THR A 64 -8.18 -13.09 -15.50
CA THR A 64 -8.23 -11.68 -15.94
C THR A 64 -8.75 -10.73 -14.85
N HIS A 65 -9.23 -11.30 -13.75
CA HIS A 65 -9.81 -10.60 -12.63
C HIS A 65 -9.59 -11.41 -11.36
N PHE A 66 -9.90 -10.79 -10.23
CA PHE A 66 -9.51 -11.25 -8.90
C PHE A 66 -10.23 -12.48 -8.38
N LEU A 67 -11.54 -12.59 -8.66
CA LEU A 67 -12.40 -13.59 -8.06
C LEU A 67 -11.95 -15.05 -8.32
N PRO A 68 -11.55 -15.47 -9.55
CA PRO A 68 -11.10 -16.84 -9.81
C PRO A 68 -9.90 -17.28 -8.96
N VAL A 69 -8.98 -16.36 -8.64
CA VAL A 69 -7.82 -16.67 -7.81
C VAL A 69 -8.23 -16.85 -6.35
N LEU A 70 -9.13 -16.01 -5.83
CA LEU A 70 -9.70 -16.21 -4.50
C LEU A 70 -10.49 -17.52 -4.42
N GLU A 71 -11.39 -17.78 -5.37
CA GLU A 71 -12.19 -19.01 -5.39
C GLU A 71 -11.31 -20.26 -5.39
N HIS A 72 -10.18 -20.21 -6.12
CA HIS A 72 -9.20 -21.30 -6.12
C HIS A 72 -8.49 -21.49 -4.77
N LEU A 73 -8.25 -20.40 -4.03
CA LEU A 73 -7.54 -20.41 -2.75
C LEU A 73 -8.43 -20.82 -1.57
N MET A 74 -9.62 -20.25 -1.47
CA MET A 74 -10.50 -20.35 -0.29
C MET A 74 -11.89 -20.92 -0.58
N GLY A 75 -12.20 -21.22 -1.85
CA GLY A 75 -13.51 -21.68 -2.27
C GLY A 75 -14.52 -20.54 -2.50
N PRO A 76 -15.65 -20.83 -3.16
CA PRO A 76 -16.58 -19.82 -3.66
C PRO A 76 -17.33 -19.06 -2.56
N TRP A 77 -17.60 -19.71 -1.41
CA TRP A 77 -18.32 -19.06 -0.32
C TRP A 77 -17.47 -18.00 0.37
N LEU A 78 -16.23 -18.32 0.75
CA LEU A 78 -15.31 -17.37 1.36
C LEU A 78 -14.88 -16.27 0.37
N ALA A 79 -14.71 -16.61 -0.91
CA ALA A 79 -14.39 -15.61 -1.93
C ALA A 79 -15.48 -14.52 -2.03
N LYS A 80 -16.77 -14.87 -1.92
CA LYS A 80 -17.87 -13.89 -1.87
C LYS A 80 -17.84 -13.02 -0.62
N ILE A 81 -17.47 -13.57 0.54
CA ILE A 81 -17.30 -12.78 1.77
C ILE A 81 -16.19 -11.76 1.58
N TYR A 82 -15.04 -12.17 1.04
CA TYR A 82 -13.94 -11.27 0.72
C TYR A 82 -14.33 -10.21 -0.30
N ASP A 83 -15.19 -10.55 -1.27
CA ASP A 83 -15.71 -9.56 -2.21
C ASP A 83 -16.48 -8.44 -1.51
N ILE A 84 -17.31 -8.77 -0.51
CA ILE A 84 -18.00 -7.76 0.31
C ILE A 84 -17.00 -6.98 1.18
N LEU A 85 -16.05 -7.67 1.82
CA LEU A 85 -15.01 -7.03 2.64
C LEU A 85 -14.18 -6.02 1.87
N ILE A 86 -13.93 -6.23 0.58
CA ILE A 86 -13.22 -5.28 -0.28
C ILE A 86 -13.96 -3.95 -0.40
N VAL A 87 -15.30 -3.93 -0.40
CA VAL A 87 -16.05 -2.67 -0.43
C VAL A 87 -15.76 -1.85 0.83
N PHE A 88 -15.82 -2.49 2.00
CA PHE A 88 -15.49 -1.85 3.27
C PHE A 88 -14.02 -1.42 3.32
N TYR A 89 -13.11 -2.27 2.84
CA TYR A 89 -11.68 -1.95 2.75
C TYR A 89 -11.42 -0.72 1.88
N LEU A 90 -11.97 -0.68 0.67
CA LEU A 90 -11.82 0.46 -0.24
C LEU A 90 -12.43 1.72 0.37
N PHE A 91 -13.58 1.63 1.04
CA PHE A 91 -14.20 2.78 1.70
C PHE A 91 -13.28 3.36 2.79
N SER A 92 -12.85 2.52 3.73
CA SER A 92 -12.04 2.95 4.87
C SER A 92 -10.65 3.42 4.46
N THR A 93 -9.99 2.74 3.52
CA THR A 93 -8.67 3.16 3.04
C THR A 93 -8.73 4.45 2.22
N THR A 94 -9.77 4.66 1.41
CA THR A 94 -10.00 5.93 0.72
C THR A 94 -10.19 7.07 1.72
N MET A 95 -11.00 6.83 2.75
CA MET A 95 -11.22 7.79 3.84
C MET A 95 -9.93 8.16 4.58
N VAL A 96 -9.07 7.18 4.87
CA VAL A 96 -7.71 7.40 5.41
C VAL A 96 -6.90 8.31 4.48
N MET A 97 -6.91 8.06 3.17
CA MET A 97 -6.18 8.90 2.22
C MET A 97 -6.70 10.35 2.17
N ILE A 98 -8.02 10.56 2.32
CA ILE A 98 -8.59 11.91 2.38
C ILE A 98 -8.07 12.65 3.62
N ALA A 99 -8.02 11.99 4.79
CA ALA A 99 -7.43 12.55 5.99
C ALA A 99 -5.93 12.88 5.77
N GLY A 100 -5.17 11.94 5.17
CA GLY A 100 -3.76 12.14 4.84
C GLY A 100 -3.52 13.33 3.91
N GLY A 101 -4.43 13.60 2.96
CA GLY A 101 -4.35 14.77 2.10
C GLY A 101 -4.53 16.09 2.86
N GLY A 102 -5.41 16.11 3.86
CA GLY A 102 -5.54 17.23 4.80
C GLY A 102 -4.24 17.49 5.57
N VAL A 103 -3.67 16.45 6.18
CA VAL A 103 -2.41 16.54 6.95
C VAL A 103 -1.24 16.99 6.07
N THR A 104 -1.14 16.45 4.86
CA THR A 104 -0.04 16.78 3.93
C THR A 104 -0.02 18.26 3.59
N LEU A 105 -1.19 18.89 3.40
CA LEU A 105 -1.28 20.31 3.08
C LEU A 105 -1.11 21.23 4.31
N GLN A 106 -1.31 20.72 5.53
CA GLN A 106 -0.97 21.46 6.75
C GLN A 106 0.53 21.77 6.84
N MET A 107 1.39 21.00 6.18
CA MET A 107 2.84 21.28 6.12
C MET A 107 3.16 22.59 5.40
N TYR A 108 2.27 23.06 4.53
CA TYR A 108 2.34 24.40 3.93
C TYR A 108 1.63 25.48 4.77
N LYS A 109 1.33 25.19 6.04
CA LYS A 109 0.57 26.05 6.96
C LYS A 109 -0.86 26.35 6.48
N LEU A 110 -1.41 25.51 5.62
CA LEU A 110 -2.82 25.58 5.23
C LEU A 110 -3.69 24.89 6.30
N PRO A 111 -4.93 25.33 6.54
CA PRO A 111 -5.79 24.63 7.49
C PRO A 111 -6.21 23.26 6.95
N PHE A 112 -6.33 22.27 7.83
CA PHE A 112 -6.67 20.87 7.50
C PHE A 112 -7.85 20.73 6.53
N TRP A 113 -8.95 21.44 6.82
CA TRP A 113 -10.18 21.40 6.03
C TRP A 113 -10.03 21.94 4.61
N TRP A 114 -9.11 22.90 4.40
CA TRP A 114 -8.81 23.38 3.06
C TRP A 114 -8.10 22.32 2.23
N GLY A 115 -7.23 21.53 2.87
CA GLY A 115 -6.55 20.43 2.20
C GLY A 115 -7.52 19.32 1.78
N ILE A 116 -8.44 18.95 2.66
CA ILE A 116 -9.53 18.01 2.33
C ILE A 116 -10.40 18.56 1.21
N ALA A 117 -10.86 19.81 1.32
CA ALA A 117 -11.73 20.42 0.32
C ALA A 117 -11.06 20.45 -1.06
N LEU A 118 -9.79 20.84 -1.13
CA LEU A 118 -9.01 20.84 -2.36
C LEU A 118 -8.91 19.42 -2.96
N LEU A 119 -8.56 18.43 -2.15
CA LEU A 119 -8.47 17.04 -2.60
C LEU A 119 -9.81 16.53 -3.13
N CYS A 120 -10.91 16.76 -2.40
CA CYS A 120 -12.25 16.37 -2.80
C CYS A 120 -12.68 17.04 -4.12
N ILE A 121 -12.47 18.36 -4.26
CA ILE A 121 -12.83 19.09 -5.48
C ILE A 121 -12.07 18.54 -6.68
N VAL A 122 -10.75 18.45 -6.60
CA VAL A 122 -9.91 17.95 -7.72
C VAL A 122 -10.24 16.50 -8.04
N THR A 123 -10.63 15.70 -7.04
CA THR A 123 -11.09 14.33 -7.24
C THR A 123 -12.42 14.27 -7.99
N VAL A 124 -13.45 15.01 -7.56
CA VAL A 124 -14.75 15.04 -8.26
C VAL A 124 -14.58 15.56 -9.69
N CYS A 125 -13.80 16.63 -9.88
CA CYS A 125 -13.51 17.20 -11.18
C CYS A 125 -12.98 16.16 -12.17
N LEU A 126 -12.07 15.30 -11.72
CA LEU A 126 -11.50 14.24 -12.55
C LEU A 126 -12.55 13.24 -13.05
N PHE A 127 -13.58 12.94 -12.26
CA PHE A 127 -14.64 11.99 -12.66
C PHE A 127 -15.62 12.55 -13.70
N PHE A 128 -15.48 13.81 -14.11
CA PHE A 128 -16.11 14.32 -15.36
C PHE A 128 -15.33 13.91 -16.62
N TRP A 129 -14.06 13.51 -16.49
CA TRP A 129 -13.18 13.07 -17.58
C TRP A 129 -12.85 11.57 -17.50
N ASP A 130 -12.07 11.06 -18.46
CA ASP A 130 -11.63 9.66 -18.46
C ASP A 130 -10.55 9.41 -17.39
N VAL A 131 -10.93 8.66 -16.36
CA VAL A 131 -10.11 8.33 -15.17
C VAL A 131 -8.90 7.46 -15.53
N LYS A 132 -8.89 6.81 -16.70
CA LYS A 132 -7.78 5.93 -17.12
C LYS A 132 -6.42 6.65 -17.15
N GLY A 133 -6.41 7.93 -17.50
CA GLY A 133 -5.19 8.73 -17.56
C GLY A 133 -4.51 8.85 -16.19
N ILE A 134 -5.25 9.18 -15.13
CA ILE A 134 -4.65 9.34 -13.80
C ILE A 134 -4.17 8.01 -13.23
N LEU A 135 -4.89 6.90 -13.51
CA LEU A 135 -4.52 5.59 -13.00
C LEU A 135 -3.20 5.10 -13.64
N SER A 136 -2.90 5.58 -14.85
CA SER A 136 -1.62 5.30 -15.53
C SER A 136 -0.43 6.06 -14.93
N VAL A 137 -0.67 7.18 -14.23
CA VAL A 137 0.39 8.00 -13.60
C VAL A 137 1.16 7.21 -12.53
N ASN A 138 0.50 6.25 -11.87
CA ASN A 138 1.13 5.38 -10.87
C ASN A 138 2.37 4.66 -11.42
N GLY A 139 2.38 4.29 -12.70
CA GLY A 139 3.55 3.63 -13.31
C GLY A 139 4.83 4.46 -13.27
N ILE A 140 4.72 5.79 -13.34
CA ILE A 140 5.85 6.75 -13.29
C ILE A 140 6.09 7.25 -11.87
N LEU A 141 5.01 7.44 -11.12
CA LEU A 141 5.04 7.93 -9.74
C LEU A 141 5.87 7.03 -8.83
N ILE A 142 5.69 5.71 -8.94
CA ILE A 142 6.26 4.75 -7.99
C ILE A 142 7.79 4.71 -8.04
N PRO A 143 8.45 4.62 -9.21
CA PRO A 143 9.90 4.76 -9.28
C PRO A 143 10.44 6.06 -8.66
N ILE A 144 9.76 7.19 -8.91
CA ILE A 144 10.15 8.50 -8.36
C ILE A 144 10.01 8.50 -6.84
N LEU A 145 8.89 7.97 -6.34
CA LEU A 145 8.61 7.86 -4.91
C LEU A 145 9.64 6.97 -4.20
N VAL A 146 9.94 5.79 -4.76
CA VAL A 146 10.95 4.88 -4.22
C VAL A 146 12.33 5.52 -4.20
N ALA A 147 12.75 6.15 -5.30
CA ALA A 147 14.05 6.82 -5.38
C ALA A 147 14.14 8.01 -4.41
N GLY A 148 13.09 8.83 -4.33
CA GLY A 148 13.00 9.97 -3.43
C GLY A 148 13.02 9.57 -1.96
N LEU A 149 12.26 8.53 -1.59
CA LEU A 149 12.27 7.96 -0.25
C LEU A 149 13.66 7.45 0.12
N MET A 150 14.29 6.62 -0.73
CA MET A 150 15.62 6.10 -0.47
C MET A 150 16.65 7.22 -0.31
N TYR A 151 16.59 8.24 -1.16
CA TYR A 151 17.47 9.40 -1.04
C TYR A 151 17.24 10.16 0.27
N ALA A 152 15.97 10.40 0.66
CA ALA A 152 15.64 11.08 1.91
C ALA A 152 16.14 10.31 3.13
N LEU A 153 15.90 8.99 3.17
CA LEU A 153 16.34 8.11 4.25
C LEU A 153 17.86 8.09 4.39
N PHE A 154 18.60 7.88 3.29
CA PHE A 154 20.06 7.88 3.35
C PHE A 154 20.66 9.25 3.65
N SER A 155 20.05 10.33 3.14
CA SER A 155 20.47 11.70 3.48
C SER A 155 20.31 11.97 4.97
N PHE A 156 19.19 11.55 5.56
CA PHE A 156 18.95 11.68 7.00
C PHE A 156 19.99 10.92 7.81
N GLN A 157 20.18 9.63 7.51
CA GLN A 157 21.13 8.76 8.21
C GLN A 157 22.58 9.25 8.10
N SER A 158 22.97 9.76 6.93
CA SER A 158 24.30 10.34 6.73
C SER A 158 24.51 11.61 7.57
N THR A 159 23.48 12.42 7.77
CA THR A 159 23.54 13.67 8.54
C THR A 159 23.61 13.39 10.04
N HIS A 160 22.91 12.36 10.51
CA HIS A 160 22.86 11.97 11.92
C HIS A 160 23.93 10.94 12.31
N HIS A 161 24.85 10.60 11.40
CA HIS A 161 25.92 9.62 11.62
C HIS A 161 25.38 8.26 12.13
N HIS A 162 24.27 7.81 11.54
CA HIS A 162 23.59 6.59 11.95
C HIS A 162 24.55 5.38 11.99
N THR A 163 24.62 4.72 13.14
CA THR A 163 25.40 3.49 13.29
C THR A 163 24.50 2.29 13.04
N TRP A 164 24.80 1.52 12.00
CA TRP A 164 24.10 0.28 11.69
C TRP A 164 24.45 -0.81 12.70
N THR A 165 23.75 -0.81 13.85
CA THR A 165 23.88 -1.83 14.88
C THR A 165 22.68 -2.75 14.83
N ILE A 166 22.86 -3.96 14.30
CA ILE A 166 21.81 -4.98 14.33
C ILE A 166 21.91 -5.74 15.65
N ASP A 167 21.02 -5.43 16.60
CA ASP A 167 20.92 -6.20 17.83
C ASP A 167 20.10 -7.49 17.59
N LEU A 168 20.81 -8.60 17.36
CA LEU A 168 20.19 -9.91 17.18
C LEU A 168 19.56 -10.47 18.47
N SER A 169 19.89 -9.91 19.64
CA SER A 169 19.38 -10.39 20.93
C SER A 169 18.01 -9.80 21.30
N ARG A 170 17.61 -8.70 20.66
CA ARG A 170 16.38 -7.97 20.93
C ARG A 170 15.52 -7.85 19.68
N GLN A 171 14.74 -8.90 19.41
CA GLN A 171 13.90 -9.04 18.22
C GLN A 171 12.49 -9.53 18.58
N TYR A 172 11.92 -8.98 19.66
CA TYR A 172 10.65 -9.46 20.21
C TYR A 172 9.45 -9.11 19.32
N ASN A 173 9.54 -8.10 18.46
CA ASN A 173 8.44 -7.68 17.57
C ASN A 173 8.31 -8.52 16.29
N TRP A 174 8.93 -9.71 16.21
CA TRP A 174 8.80 -10.60 15.05
C TRP A 174 7.35 -10.93 14.61
N PRO A 175 6.31 -10.99 15.48
CA PRO A 175 4.94 -11.26 15.04
C PRO A 175 4.34 -10.18 14.14
N ALA A 176 4.89 -8.95 14.17
CA ALA A 176 4.49 -7.86 13.26
C ALA A 176 4.63 -8.23 11.78
N SER A 177 5.58 -9.14 11.47
CA SER A 177 5.74 -9.69 10.12
C SER A 177 4.45 -10.30 9.59
N ILE A 178 3.71 -11.00 10.45
CA ILE A 178 2.49 -11.72 10.08
C ILE A 178 1.40 -10.70 9.75
N THR A 179 1.12 -9.77 10.66
CA THR A 179 0.04 -8.79 10.50
C THR A 179 0.30 -7.83 9.34
N PHE A 180 1.54 -7.37 9.16
CA PHE A 180 1.91 -6.51 8.04
C PHE A 180 1.88 -7.26 6.70
N THR A 181 2.33 -8.52 6.65
CA THR A 181 2.18 -9.35 5.44
C THR A 181 0.70 -9.55 5.11
N SER A 182 -0.12 -9.86 6.11
CA SER A 182 -1.55 -10.08 5.93
C SER A 182 -2.26 -8.81 5.45
N LEU A 183 -1.94 -7.64 5.98
CA LEU A 183 -2.49 -6.37 5.49
C LEU A 183 -2.26 -6.22 3.98
N ASN A 184 -1.04 -6.48 3.54
CA ASN A 184 -0.60 -6.27 2.16
C ASN A 184 -1.07 -7.36 1.19
N ILE A 185 -1.39 -8.57 1.66
CA ILE A 185 -1.63 -9.69 0.76
C ILE A 185 -2.89 -9.54 -0.08
N LEU A 186 -3.90 -8.84 0.43
CA LEU A 186 -5.12 -8.59 -0.32
C LEU A 186 -4.84 -7.75 -1.58
N SER A 187 -4.01 -6.71 -1.45
CA SER A 187 -3.58 -5.86 -2.58
C SER A 187 -2.76 -6.65 -3.60
N VAL A 188 -1.84 -7.51 -3.13
CA VAL A 188 -1.08 -8.42 -3.99
C VAL A 188 -2.01 -9.31 -4.79
N VAL A 189 -2.99 -9.96 -4.13
CA VAL A 189 -3.93 -10.85 -4.81
C VAL A 189 -4.81 -10.05 -5.76
N ALA A 190 -5.31 -8.88 -5.37
CA ALA A 190 -6.15 -8.00 -6.19
C ALA A 190 -5.53 -7.69 -7.55
N ILE A 191 -4.23 -7.40 -7.58
CA ILE A 191 -3.55 -6.96 -8.79
C ILE A 191 -2.93 -8.15 -9.55
N LEU A 192 -2.22 -9.04 -8.85
CA LEU A 192 -1.54 -10.17 -9.51
C LEU A 192 -2.48 -11.27 -9.98
N SER A 193 -3.74 -11.27 -9.56
CA SER A 193 -4.77 -12.14 -10.12
C SER A 193 -5.20 -11.73 -11.53
N SER A 194 -4.93 -10.51 -11.97
CA SER A 194 -5.34 -10.05 -13.31
C SER A 194 -4.30 -10.29 -14.40
N VAL A 195 -3.06 -10.65 -14.01
CA VAL A 195 -1.91 -10.70 -14.94
C VAL A 195 -1.68 -12.08 -15.57
N GLY A 196 -2.40 -13.11 -15.13
CA GLY A 196 -2.17 -14.50 -15.49
C GLY A 196 -2.18 -14.79 -16.99
N LYS A 197 -3.11 -14.18 -17.74
CA LYS A 197 -3.18 -14.32 -19.21
C LYS A 197 -2.03 -13.65 -19.96
N GLU A 198 -1.43 -12.61 -19.38
CA GLU A 198 -0.34 -11.86 -20.01
C GLU A 198 1.04 -12.45 -19.76
N MET A 199 1.16 -13.28 -18.72
CA MET A 199 2.42 -13.93 -18.37
C MET A 199 2.77 -15.01 -19.40
N LYS A 200 4.03 -15.06 -19.83
CA LYS A 200 4.51 -16.10 -20.77
C LYS A 200 5.09 -17.31 -20.05
N GLY A 201 5.34 -17.22 -18.75
CA GLY A 201 5.81 -18.34 -17.95
C GLY A 201 6.12 -17.99 -16.51
N LEU A 202 6.28 -19.04 -15.69
CA LEU A 202 6.55 -18.91 -14.25
C LEU A 202 7.92 -18.29 -13.91
N GLY A 203 8.85 -18.23 -14.87
CA GLY A 203 10.09 -17.49 -14.69
C GLY A 203 9.87 -15.99 -14.45
N GLU A 204 8.85 -15.40 -15.10
CA GLU A 204 8.48 -13.99 -14.88
C GLU A 204 7.99 -13.77 -13.46
N ALA A 205 7.19 -14.70 -12.92
CA ALA A 205 6.69 -14.66 -11.56
C ALA A 205 7.82 -14.73 -10.52
N LYS A 206 8.82 -15.59 -10.73
CA LYS A 206 9.97 -15.71 -9.82
C LYS A 206 10.76 -14.41 -9.74
N ILE A 207 11.13 -13.85 -10.90
CA ILE A 207 11.89 -12.60 -10.97
C ILE A 207 11.09 -11.47 -10.32
N ALA A 208 9.82 -11.33 -10.70
CA ALA A 208 8.95 -10.28 -10.18
C ALA A 208 8.84 -10.33 -8.66
N SER A 209 8.49 -11.51 -8.11
CA SER A 209 8.24 -11.69 -6.67
C SER A 209 9.49 -11.51 -5.83
N VAL A 210 10.63 -12.07 -6.27
CA VAL A 210 11.91 -11.94 -5.55
C VAL A 210 12.40 -10.50 -5.59
N ALA A 211 12.42 -9.88 -6.78
CA ALA A 211 12.93 -8.51 -6.91
C ALA A 211 12.04 -7.50 -6.17
N SER A 212 10.71 -7.61 -6.27
CA SER A 212 9.80 -6.71 -5.56
C SER A 212 9.91 -6.90 -4.05
N GLY A 213 9.97 -8.15 -3.57
CA GLY A 213 10.08 -8.42 -2.15
C GLY A 213 11.40 -7.96 -1.55
N LEU A 214 12.53 -8.14 -2.23
CA LEU A 214 13.82 -7.64 -1.78
C LEU A 214 13.86 -6.10 -1.73
N ILE A 215 13.38 -5.42 -2.78
CA ILE A 215 13.30 -3.96 -2.79
C ILE A 215 12.40 -3.46 -1.66
N PHE A 216 11.22 -4.05 -1.51
CA PHE A 216 10.26 -3.62 -0.49
C PHE A 216 10.76 -3.90 0.93
N GLY A 217 11.42 -5.05 1.14
CA GLY A 217 12.06 -5.40 2.40
C GLY A 217 13.19 -4.45 2.77
N VAL A 218 14.09 -4.14 1.82
CA VAL A 218 15.21 -3.21 2.04
C VAL A 218 14.70 -1.80 2.38
N ILE A 219 13.76 -1.26 1.59
CA ILE A 219 13.18 0.06 1.88
C ILE A 219 12.52 0.05 3.26
N SER A 220 11.74 -0.99 3.58
CA SER A 220 11.07 -1.10 4.89
C SER A 220 12.07 -1.15 6.03
N PHE A 221 13.20 -1.86 5.86
CA PHE A 221 14.26 -1.93 6.87
C PHE A 221 14.91 -0.56 7.10
N VAL A 222 15.38 0.09 6.04
CA VAL A 222 16.01 1.42 6.12
C VAL A 222 15.04 2.45 6.69
N TYR A 223 13.77 2.40 6.29
CA TYR A 223 12.74 3.29 6.80
C TYR A 223 12.48 3.04 8.29
N ASN A 224 12.32 1.79 8.71
CA ASN A 224 12.10 1.46 10.12
C ASN A 224 13.24 1.93 11.02
N GLU A 225 14.50 1.67 10.65
CA GLU A 225 15.65 2.11 11.45
C GLU A 225 15.68 3.63 11.62
N THR A 226 15.36 4.36 10.55
CA THR A 226 15.26 5.84 10.59
C THR A 226 14.15 6.31 11.53
N LEU A 227 13.00 5.63 11.52
CA LEU A 227 11.86 5.97 12.37
C LEU A 227 12.11 5.62 13.84
N VAL A 228 12.82 4.53 14.13
CA VAL A 228 13.21 4.16 15.49
C VAL A 228 14.15 5.20 16.09
N GLU A 229 15.08 5.76 15.29
CA GLU A 229 15.94 6.86 15.73
C GLU A 229 15.14 8.14 16.05
N LEU A 230 14.06 8.38 15.31
CA LEU A 230 13.15 9.52 15.50
C LEU A 230 12.02 9.27 16.51
N ALA A 231 11.96 8.10 17.16
CA ALA A 231 10.81 7.68 17.95
C ALA A 231 10.34 8.71 19.00
N GLY A 232 11.28 9.47 19.58
CA GLY A 232 10.98 10.52 20.56
C GLY A 232 10.20 11.72 20.01
N SER A 233 10.34 12.05 18.72
CA SER A 233 9.65 13.18 18.08
C SER A 233 8.44 12.75 17.24
N LEU A 234 8.30 11.46 16.90
CA LEU A 234 7.23 10.96 16.02
C LEU A 234 5.81 11.24 16.54
N SER A 235 5.60 11.35 17.84
CA SER A 235 4.28 11.69 18.42
C SER A 235 3.75 13.07 17.98
N GLN A 236 4.61 13.94 17.44
CA GLN A 236 4.25 15.27 16.95
C GLN A 236 3.83 15.27 15.47
N PHE A 237 3.99 14.16 14.77
CA PHE A 237 3.75 14.06 13.33
C PHE A 237 2.73 12.96 13.02
N GLU A 238 1.62 13.33 12.39
CA GLU A 238 0.70 12.33 11.81
C GLU A 238 1.29 11.61 10.60
N ILE A 239 2.22 12.26 9.88
CA ILE A 239 2.94 11.70 8.74
C ILE A 239 4.45 11.66 9.10
N PRO A 240 4.97 10.49 9.52
CA PRO A 240 6.37 10.33 9.93
C PRO A 240 7.42 10.77 8.91
N LEU A 241 7.10 10.72 7.60
CA LEU A 241 7.98 11.22 6.55
C LEU A 241 8.40 12.69 6.80
N PHE A 242 7.53 13.53 7.35
CA PHE A 242 7.88 14.93 7.59
C PHE A 242 8.86 15.13 8.74
N ALA A 243 8.88 14.22 9.73
CA ALA A 243 9.93 14.21 10.76
C ALA A 243 11.30 13.93 10.15
N ILE A 244 11.37 13.03 9.16
CA ILE A 244 12.61 12.70 8.44
C ILE A 244 13.09 13.87 7.56
N LEU A 245 12.14 14.65 7.03
CA LEU A 245 12.44 15.80 6.19
C LEU A 245 12.74 17.07 7.01
N GLU A 246 12.62 17.03 8.34
CA GLU A 246 12.97 18.15 9.19
C GLU A 246 14.49 18.42 9.11
N GLY A 247 14.86 19.64 8.72
CA GLY A 247 16.27 20.01 8.48
C GLY A 247 16.85 19.53 7.14
N ALA A 248 16.08 18.82 6.31
CA ALA A 248 16.50 18.44 4.97
C ALA A 248 16.54 19.66 4.01
N PRO A 249 17.29 19.57 2.89
CA PRO A 249 17.27 20.62 1.87
C PRO A 249 15.85 20.93 1.41
N TYR A 250 15.49 22.21 1.31
CA TYR A 250 14.13 22.65 0.98
C TYR A 250 13.58 22.02 -0.32
N LEU A 251 14.45 21.81 -1.31
CA LEU A 251 14.07 21.15 -2.56
C LEU A 251 13.62 19.69 -2.35
N LEU A 252 14.30 18.95 -1.46
CA LEU A 252 13.92 17.57 -1.15
C LEU A 252 12.57 17.53 -0.43
N PHE A 253 12.37 18.41 0.55
CA PHE A 253 11.09 18.57 1.23
C PHE A 253 9.95 18.85 0.24
N LEU A 254 10.15 19.81 -0.67
CA LEU A 254 9.15 20.18 -1.69
C LEU A 254 8.83 19.00 -2.63
N CYS A 255 9.87 18.31 -3.12
CA CYS A 255 9.70 17.16 -4.00
C CYS A 255 8.96 16.01 -3.31
N MET A 256 9.36 15.64 -2.10
CA MET A 256 8.74 14.53 -1.35
C MET A 256 7.30 14.85 -0.97
N THR A 257 7.01 16.10 -0.57
CA THR A 257 5.64 16.53 -0.30
C THR A 257 4.78 16.47 -1.55
N ALA A 258 5.28 16.93 -2.71
CA ALA A 258 4.54 16.88 -3.97
C ALA A 258 4.26 15.43 -4.42
N VAL A 259 5.26 14.55 -4.31
CA VAL A 259 5.12 13.12 -4.63
C VAL A 259 4.12 12.44 -3.68
N LEU A 260 4.16 12.76 -2.38
CA LEU A 260 3.19 12.25 -1.41
C LEU A 260 1.77 12.74 -1.70
N CYS A 261 1.59 14.04 -1.99
CA CYS A 261 0.30 14.58 -2.43
C CYS A 261 -0.24 13.83 -3.64
N LEU A 262 0.60 13.57 -4.65
CA LEU A 262 0.21 12.86 -5.85
C LEU A 262 -0.14 11.40 -5.54
N ALA A 263 0.61 10.72 -4.67
CA ALA A 263 0.32 9.35 -4.23
C ALA A 263 -1.01 9.26 -3.46
N ILE A 264 -1.29 10.23 -2.59
CA ILE A 264 -2.57 10.33 -1.86
C ILE A 264 -3.71 10.52 -2.87
N TYR A 265 -3.54 11.43 -3.82
CA TYR A 265 -4.53 11.72 -4.84
C TYR A 265 -4.83 10.49 -5.71
N THR A 266 -3.80 9.84 -6.28
CA THR A 266 -4.02 8.67 -7.14
C THR A 266 -4.62 7.49 -6.38
N THR A 267 -4.26 7.30 -5.11
CA THR A 267 -4.83 6.25 -4.25
C THR A 267 -6.30 6.54 -3.92
N THR A 268 -6.63 7.82 -3.62
CA THR A 268 -8.01 8.27 -3.40
C THR A 268 -8.87 8.04 -4.65
N VAL A 269 -8.36 8.41 -5.83
CA VAL A 269 -9.07 8.18 -7.09
C VAL A 269 -9.26 6.69 -7.37
N ALA A 270 -8.23 5.86 -7.17
CA ALA A 270 -8.31 4.42 -7.38
C ALA A 270 -9.36 3.77 -6.47
N GLY A 271 -9.40 4.16 -5.19
CA GLY A 271 -10.40 3.69 -4.24
C GLY A 271 -11.83 4.08 -4.62
N LEU A 272 -12.05 5.35 -4.96
CA LEU A 272 -13.36 5.85 -5.43
C LEU A 272 -13.78 5.25 -6.77
N PHE A 273 -12.84 5.00 -7.68
CA PHE A 273 -13.10 4.32 -8.94
C PHE A 273 -13.56 2.87 -8.70
N GLY A 274 -12.89 2.15 -7.78
CA GLY A 274 -13.26 0.79 -7.39
C GLY A 274 -14.66 0.73 -6.75
N LEU A 275 -14.95 1.63 -5.81
CA LEU A 275 -16.25 1.72 -5.14
C LEU A 275 -17.37 2.12 -6.09
N SER A 276 -17.17 3.19 -6.86
CA SER A 276 -18.18 3.69 -7.79
C SER A 276 -18.49 2.67 -8.90
N SER A 277 -17.49 1.93 -9.38
CA SER A 277 -17.70 0.85 -10.37
C SER A 277 -18.61 -0.25 -9.86
N ARG A 278 -18.52 -0.59 -8.57
CA ARG A 278 -19.41 -1.57 -7.94
C ARG A 278 -20.80 -1.01 -7.71
N LEU A 279 -20.90 0.22 -7.21
CA LEU A 279 -22.19 0.85 -6.92
C LEU A 279 -23.01 1.14 -8.18
N MET A 280 -22.37 1.44 -9.31
CA MET A 280 -23.07 1.62 -10.59
C MET A 280 -23.80 0.37 -11.09
N ALA A 281 -23.42 -0.83 -10.62
CA ALA A 281 -24.18 -2.05 -10.95
C ALA A 281 -25.57 -2.07 -10.28
N PHE A 282 -25.75 -1.28 -9.22
CA PHE A 282 -26.98 -1.21 -8.43
C PHE A 282 -27.69 0.16 -8.54
N LEU A 283 -26.94 1.22 -8.82
CA LEU A 283 -27.42 2.61 -8.89
C LEU A 283 -27.37 3.15 -10.31
N HIS A 284 -28.50 3.65 -10.81
CA HIS A 284 -28.63 4.27 -12.15
C HIS A 284 -28.20 5.75 -12.14
N MET A 285 -27.02 6.04 -11.60
CA MET A 285 -26.50 7.38 -11.38
C MET A 285 -25.18 7.61 -12.15
N PRO A 286 -24.89 8.83 -12.62
CA PRO A 286 -23.61 9.10 -13.24
C PRO A 286 -22.48 8.97 -12.20
N ARG A 287 -21.32 8.45 -12.63
CA ARG A 287 -20.20 8.10 -11.75
C ARG A 287 -19.75 9.26 -10.84
N TRP A 288 -19.66 10.48 -11.37
CA TRP A 288 -19.26 11.67 -10.60
C TRP A 288 -20.20 11.94 -9.42
N MET A 289 -21.50 11.66 -9.54
CA MET A 289 -22.48 11.87 -8.47
C MET A 289 -22.33 10.81 -7.37
N ILE A 290 -22.07 9.55 -7.75
CA ILE A 290 -21.75 8.49 -6.78
C ILE A 290 -20.47 8.84 -6.01
N VAL A 291 -19.44 9.32 -6.71
CA VAL A 291 -18.19 9.76 -6.08
C VAL A 291 -18.42 10.92 -5.13
N LEU A 292 -19.22 11.92 -5.52
CA LEU A 292 -19.57 13.04 -4.66
C LEU A 292 -20.27 12.57 -3.37
N ILE A 293 -21.24 11.66 -3.49
CA ILE A 293 -21.94 11.08 -2.33
C ILE A 293 -20.95 10.33 -1.43
N LEU A 294 -20.07 9.50 -2.00
CA LEU A 294 -19.05 8.78 -1.23
C LEU A 294 -18.13 9.73 -0.47
N LEU A 295 -17.66 10.80 -1.11
CA LEU A 295 -16.83 11.80 -0.46
C LEU A 295 -17.56 12.49 0.69
N VAL A 296 -18.82 12.92 0.48
CA VAL A 296 -19.64 13.53 1.55
C VAL A 296 -19.82 12.58 2.74
N LEU A 297 -19.92 11.28 2.49
CA LEU A 297 -20.00 10.27 3.55
C LEU A 297 -18.66 10.03 4.26
N MET A 298 -17.53 10.14 3.56
CA MET A 298 -16.19 9.89 4.11
C MET A 298 -15.63 11.07 4.91
N VAL A 299 -15.89 12.31 4.49
CA VAL A 299 -15.30 13.53 5.07
C VAL A 299 -15.52 13.67 6.59
N PRO A 300 -16.69 13.37 7.18
CA PRO A 300 -16.86 13.48 8.63
C PRO A 300 -15.85 12.64 9.43
N PHE A 301 -15.49 11.47 8.91
CA PHE A 301 -14.57 10.55 9.55
C PHE A 301 -13.10 10.97 9.45
N THR A 302 -12.75 11.92 8.58
CA THR A 302 -11.35 12.38 8.50
C THR A 302 -10.92 13.14 9.76
N SER A 303 -11.89 13.61 10.55
CA SER A 303 -11.66 14.28 11.84
C SER A 303 -11.05 13.37 12.91
N PHE A 304 -11.08 12.05 12.71
CA PHE A 304 -10.44 11.09 13.62
C PHE A 304 -8.91 11.15 13.57
N GLY A 305 -8.31 11.76 12.55
CA GLY A 305 -6.85 11.84 12.37
C GLY A 305 -6.31 10.73 11.46
N PHE A 306 -5.36 11.06 10.60
CA PHE A 306 -4.75 10.11 9.65
C PHE A 306 -4.02 8.98 10.37
N SER A 307 -3.19 9.35 11.36
CA SER A 307 -2.43 8.39 12.17
C SER A 307 -3.35 7.42 12.91
N ASP A 308 -4.38 7.93 13.58
CA ASP A 308 -5.32 7.14 14.38
C ASP A 308 -6.21 6.23 13.52
N LEU A 309 -6.65 6.71 12.35
CA LEU A 309 -7.37 5.88 11.40
C LEU A 309 -6.54 4.69 10.93
N ILE A 310 -5.24 4.89 10.66
CA ILE A 310 -4.33 3.79 10.33
C ILE A 310 -4.17 2.86 11.54
N ALA A 311 -3.92 3.42 12.73
CA ALA A 311 -3.71 2.65 13.95
C ALA A 311 -4.90 1.76 14.31
N PHE A 312 -6.12 2.19 14.01
CA PHE A 312 -7.33 1.43 14.25
C PHE A 312 -7.65 0.44 13.11
N LEU A 313 -7.72 0.93 11.87
CA LEU A 313 -8.25 0.16 10.75
C LEU A 313 -7.26 -0.90 10.23
N TYR A 314 -5.97 -0.57 10.19
CA TYR A 314 -5.01 -1.42 9.50
C TYR A 314 -4.73 -2.73 10.26
N PRO A 315 -4.60 -2.74 11.61
CA PRO A 315 -4.51 -4.00 12.35
C PRO A 315 -5.72 -4.91 12.16
N ILE A 316 -6.93 -4.33 12.08
CA ILE A 316 -8.17 -5.08 11.79
C ILE A 316 -8.07 -5.76 10.42
N TYR A 317 -7.64 -5.02 9.39
CA TYR A 317 -7.45 -5.61 8.06
C TYR A 317 -6.32 -6.63 8.01
N GLY A 318 -5.24 -6.43 8.78
CA GLY A 318 -4.20 -7.42 8.99
C GLY A 318 -4.75 -8.73 9.55
N MET A 319 -5.61 -8.66 10.57
CA MET A 319 -6.27 -9.86 11.14
C MET A 319 -7.25 -10.50 10.17
N LEU A 320 -8.08 -9.72 9.47
CA LEU A 320 -9.06 -10.25 8.51
C LEU A 320 -8.38 -11.01 7.37
N ASN A 321 -7.28 -10.47 6.86
CA ASN A 321 -6.51 -11.06 5.77
C ASN A 321 -5.52 -12.15 6.23
N LEU A 322 -5.44 -12.43 7.53
CA LEU A 322 -4.59 -13.50 8.07
C LEU A 322 -4.98 -14.86 7.48
N TYR A 323 -6.29 -15.10 7.34
CA TYR A 323 -6.79 -16.32 6.72
C TYR A 323 -6.28 -16.48 5.28
N LEU A 324 -6.37 -15.42 4.46
CA LEU A 324 -5.87 -15.41 3.09
C LEU A 324 -4.35 -15.67 3.06
N LEU A 325 -3.59 -15.08 3.98
CA LEU A 325 -2.15 -15.35 4.10
C LEU A 325 -1.87 -16.83 4.42
N VAL A 326 -2.58 -17.42 5.38
CA VAL A 326 -2.43 -18.84 5.75
C VAL A 326 -2.74 -19.75 4.56
N CYS A 327 -3.82 -19.48 3.82
CA CYS A 327 -4.16 -20.21 2.60
C CYS A 327 -3.03 -20.19 1.57
N LEU A 328 -2.37 -19.05 1.39
CA LEU A 328 -1.25 -18.90 0.47
C LEU A 328 0.00 -19.65 0.95
N LEU A 329 0.35 -19.53 2.22
CA LEU A 329 1.50 -20.22 2.82
C LEU A 329 1.37 -21.75 2.74
N LEU A 330 0.16 -22.27 2.99
CA LEU A 330 -0.12 -23.71 2.96
C LEU A 330 -0.42 -24.24 1.56
N TYR A 331 -0.58 -23.38 0.55
CA TYR A 331 -0.98 -23.79 -0.80
C TYR A 331 -0.09 -24.89 -1.40
N PRO A 332 1.26 -24.86 -1.31
CA PRO A 332 2.09 -25.93 -1.89
C PRO A 332 1.94 -27.29 -1.20
N ILE A 333 1.46 -27.30 0.05
CA ILE A 333 1.20 -28.53 0.80
C ILE A 333 -0.18 -29.06 0.42
N LEU A 334 -1.21 -28.21 0.50
CA LEU A 334 -2.61 -28.58 0.24
C LEU A 334 -2.87 -28.94 -1.23
N SER A 335 -2.19 -28.27 -2.18
CA SER A 335 -2.35 -28.55 -3.61
C SER A 335 -1.76 -29.89 -4.07
N LYS A 336 -0.99 -30.59 -3.23
CA LYS A 336 -0.54 -31.97 -3.52
C LYS A 336 -1.63 -33.01 -3.27
N TRP A 337 -2.69 -32.64 -2.55
CA TRP A 337 -3.77 -33.54 -2.14
C TRP A 337 -5.10 -33.24 -2.84
N LYS A 338 -5.11 -32.32 -3.81
CA LYS A 338 -6.24 -32.02 -4.71
C LYS A 338 -5.93 -32.52 -6.10
#